data_AF-A0A3B0ZEK9-F1
#
_entry.id   AF-A0A3B0ZEK9-F1
#
_cell.length_a   1.000
_cell.length_b   1.000
_cell.length_c   1.000
_cell.angle_alpha   90.00
_cell.angle_beta   90.00
_cell.angle_gamma   90.00
#
_symmetry.space_group_name_H-M   'P 1'
#
loop_
_entity.id
_entity.type
_entity.pdbx_description
1 polymer ?
#
loop_
_entity_poly.entity_id
_entity_poly.type
_entity_poly.pdbx_seq_one_letter_code
_entity_poly.pdbx_strand_id
1 'polypeptide(L)' 'MLFAKEPDVAFTNNRAEQDLRMAKVKQKVSGCFRAEIYARAYCRISSYLQTMANKGHNPLIAIQMALGGE' A
#
# COMPACT_ATOMS: atom_id res chain seq x y z
N MET A 1 6.08 11.99 3.70
CA MET A 1 5.98 11.61 5.13
C MET A 1 6.14 12.85 5.98
N LEU A 2 5.14 13.19 6.81
CA LEU A 2 5.19 14.39 7.65
C LEU A 2 6.31 14.32 8.69
N PHE A 3 6.51 13.18 9.38
CA PHE A 3 7.60 13.01 10.36
C PHE A 3 9.02 13.13 9.76
N ALA A 4 9.18 12.83 8.47
CA ALA A 4 10.47 12.95 7.78
C ALA A 4 10.76 14.40 7.36
N LYS A 5 9.77 15.29 7.47
CA LYS A 5 9.86 16.71 7.12
C LYS A 5 9.70 17.63 8.34
N GLU A 6 8.95 17.19 9.35
CA GLU A 6 8.70 17.90 10.61
C GLU A 6 9.20 17.05 11.79
N PRO A 7 10.25 17.51 12.50
CA PRO A 7 10.85 16.77 13.61
C PRO A 7 9.96 16.69 14.86
N ASP A 8 8.93 17.53 14.97
CA ASP A 8 8.02 17.59 16.14
C ASP A 8 6.90 16.54 16.09
N VAL A 9 6.72 15.88 14.93
CA VAL A 9 5.77 14.78 14.81
C VAL A 9 6.40 13.54 15.45
N ALA A 10 5.85 13.14 16.60
CA ALA A 10 6.26 11.92 17.28
C ALA A 10 6.29 10.73 16.31
N PHE A 11 7.26 9.82 16.51
CA PHE A 11 7.39 8.55 15.77
C PHE A 11 6.23 7.61 16.13
N THR A 12 5.03 8.01 15.74
CA THR A 12 3.82 7.22 15.89
C THR A 12 3.90 6.06 14.92
N ASN A 13 3.19 4.97 15.22
CA ASN A 13 2.96 3.87 14.28
C ASN A 13 2.07 4.40 13.13
N ASN A 14 2.66 5.26 12.31
CA ASN A 14 2.01 6.04 11.29
C ASN A 14 1.47 5.06 10.25
N ARG A 15 0.18 5.17 9.95
CA ARG A 15 -0.49 4.33 8.95
C ARG A 15 0.29 4.31 7.63
N ALA A 16 0.87 5.44 7.22
CA ALA A 16 1.69 5.53 6.01
C ALA A 16 2.94 4.62 6.06
N GLU A 17 3.57 4.42 7.22
CA GLU A 17 4.69 3.50 7.38
C GLU A 17 4.24 2.04 7.34
N GLN A 18 3.12 1.71 7.99
CA GLN A 18 2.54 0.37 7.93
C GLN A 18 2.21 -0.03 6.49
N ASP A 19 1.63 0.89 5.73
CA ASP A 19 1.25 0.66 4.35
C ASP A 19 2.48 0.39 3.45
N LEU A 20 3.62 1.03 3.75
CA LEU A 20 4.90 0.82 3.07
C LEU A 20 5.65 -0.45 3.52
N ARG A 21 5.43 -0.94 4.75
CA ARG A 21 6.12 -2.13 5.28
C ARG A 21 5.89 -3.35 4.41
N MET A 22 4.66 -3.55 3.92
CA MET A 22 4.34 -4.72 3.09
C MET A 22 5.08 -4.71 1.75
N ALA A 23 5.25 -3.54 1.14
CA ALA A 23 6.08 -3.40 -0.05
C ALA A 23 7.54 -3.78 0.23
N LYS A 24 8.08 -3.42 1.40
CA LYS A 24 9.45 -3.75 1.79
C LYS A 24 9.64 -5.24 2.08
N VAL A 25 8.67 -5.87 2.75
CA VAL A 25 8.64 -7.32 2.98
C VAL A 25 8.58 -8.06 1.64
N LYS A 26 7.79 -7.56 0.67
CA LYS A 26 7.73 -8.15 -0.67
C LYS A 26 9.06 -8.07 -1.41
N GLN A 27 9.78 -6.96 -1.26
CA GLN A 27 11.10 -6.75 -1.86
C GLN A 27 12.23 -7.56 -1.23
N LYS A 28 12.14 -7.97 0.03
CA LYS A 28 13.26 -8.60 0.76
C LYS A 28 13.02 -10.06 1.15
N VAL A 29 11.77 -10.46 1.36
CA VAL A 29 11.41 -11.74 2.01
C VAL A 29 10.46 -12.57 1.15
N SER A 30 9.40 -11.97 0.58
CA SER A 30 8.38 -12.72 -0.18
C SER A 30 8.74 -12.86 -1.66
N GLY A 31 9.87 -13.51 -1.95
CA GLY A 31 10.29 -13.89 -3.31
C GLY A 31 10.86 -12.77 -4.19
N CYS A 32 10.81 -11.51 -3.73
CA CYS A 32 11.32 -10.31 -4.39
C CYS A 32 10.71 -10.04 -5.78
N PHE A 33 10.83 -8.81 -6.27
CA PHE A 33 10.42 -8.49 -7.64
C PHE A 33 11.57 -8.81 -8.59
N ARG A 34 11.35 -9.75 -9.52
CA ARG A 34 12.33 -10.12 -10.56
C ARG A 34 12.30 -9.22 -11.79
N ALA A 35 11.21 -8.48 -11.97
CA ALA A 35 11.07 -7.48 -13.02
C ALA A 35 10.28 -6.27 -12.49
N GLU A 36 10.63 -5.08 -12.98
CA GLU A 36 10.05 -3.81 -12.53
C GLU A 36 8.53 -3.74 -12.80
N ILE A 37 8.08 -4.31 -13.91
CA ILE A 37 6.65 -4.35 -14.27
C ILE A 37 5.78 -4.97 -13.17
N TYR A 38 6.26 -6.03 -12.52
CA TYR A 38 5.54 -6.68 -11.43
C TYR A 38 5.57 -5.86 -10.14
N ALA A 39 6.66 -5.13 -9.90
CA ALA A 39 6.73 -4.19 -8.78
C ALA A 39 5.72 -3.04 -8.95
N ARG A 40 5.63 -2.47 -10.17
CA ARG A 40 4.66 -1.42 -10.51
C ARG A 40 3.22 -1.93 -10.40
N ALA A 41 2.94 -3.13 -10.92
CA ALA A 41 1.62 -3.74 -10.80
C ALA A 41 1.23 -3.98 -9.33
N TYR A 42 2.15 -4.52 -8.52
CA TYR A 42 1.93 -4.70 -7.09
C TYR A 42 1.59 -3.38 -6.41
N CYS A 43 2.41 -2.34 -6.60
CA CYS A 43 2.17 -1.03 -6.00
C CYS A 43 0.81 -0.44 -6.40
N ARG A 44 0.38 -0.64 -7.65
CA ARG A 44 -0.90 -0.13 -8.15
C ARG A 44 -2.10 -0.85 -7.52
N ILE A 45 -2.02 -2.17 -7.37
CA ILE A 45 -3.07 -2.97 -6.73
C ILE A 45 -3.13 -2.68 -5.23
N SER A 46 -1.98 -2.68 -4.55
CA SER A 46 -1.91 -2.48 -3.11
C SER A 46 -2.37 -1.07 -2.71
N SER A 47 -2.00 -0.03 -3.47
CA SER A 47 -2.39 1.34 -3.18
C SER A 47 -3.90 1.55 -3.35
N TYR A 48 -4.51 0.95 -4.37
CA TYR A 48 -5.96 0.99 -4.56
C TYR A 48 -6.69 0.31 -3.39
N LEU A 49 -6.27 -0.90 -3.01
CA LEU A 49 -6.88 -1.63 -1.90
C LEU A 49 -6.73 -0.89 -0.57
N GLN A 50 -5.56 -0.32 -0.28
CA GLN A 50 -5.33 0.49 0.92
C GLN A 50 -6.22 1.74 0.92
N THR A 51 -6.36 2.40 -0.23
CA THR A 51 -7.24 3.57 -0.35
C THR A 51 -8.70 3.19 -0.09
N MET A 52 -9.18 2.08 -0.63
CA MET A 52 -10.54 1.61 -0.43
C MET A 52 -10.78 1.13 1.01
N ALA A 53 -9.81 0.48 1.63
CA ALA A 53 -9.86 0.13 3.05
C ALA A 53 -9.92 1.39 3.94
N ASN A 54 -9.16 2.45 3.61
CA ASN A 54 -9.20 3.72 4.31
C ASN A 54 -10.54 4.46 4.15
N LYS A 55 -11.26 4.20 3.05
CA LYS A 55 -12.64 4.67 2.84
C LYS A 55 -13.69 3.78 3.55
N GLY A 56 -13.29 2.69 4.20
CA GLY A 56 -14.17 1.77 4.91
C GLY A 56 -14.74 0.63 4.05
N HIS A 57 -14.27 0.46 2.80
CA HIS A 57 -14.73 -0.63 1.94
C HIS A 57 -13.94 -1.92 2.21
N ASN A 58 -14.66 -3.05 2.18
CA ASN A 58 -14.03 -4.36 2.25
C ASN A 58 -13.16 -4.61 1.00
N PRO A 59 -11.95 -5.18 1.12
CA PRO A 59 -11.07 -5.45 -0.02
C PRO A 59 -11.73 -6.27 -1.14
N LEU A 60 -12.61 -7.22 -0.82
CA LEU A 60 -13.32 -8.03 -1.83
C LEU A 60 -14.30 -7.17 -2.64
N ILE A 61 -15.02 -6.28 -1.97
CA ILE A 61 -15.93 -5.33 -2.62
C ILE A 61 -15.13 -4.34 -3.48
N ALA A 62 -13.99 -3.86 -2.98
CA ALA A 62 -13.10 -2.98 -3.74
C ALA A 62 -12.60 -3.63 -5.04
N ILE A 63 -12.26 -4.92 -5.00
CA ILE A 63 -11.88 -5.69 -6.20
C ILE A 63 -13.07 -5.80 -7.16
N GLN A 64 -14.26 -6.08 -6.65
CA GLN A 64 -15.46 -6.16 -7.47
C GLN A 64 -15.79 -4.83 -8.16
N MET A 65 -15.65 -3.69 -7.45
CA MET A 65 -15.80 -2.35 -8.01
C MET A 65 -14.78 -2.08 -9.14
N ALA A 66 -13.50 -2.43 -8.90
CA ALA A 66 -12.44 -2.25 -9.89
C ALA A 66 -12.65 -3.09 -11.16
N LEU A 67 -13.24 -4.28 -11.03
CA LEU A 67 -13.59 -5.14 -12.16
C LEU A 67 -14.89 -4.71 -12.85
N GLY A 68 -15.81 -4.08 -12.10
CA GLY A 68 -17.08 -3.56 -12.59
C GLY A 68 -16.97 -2.26 -13.38
N GLY A 69 -15.82 -1.57 -13.31
CA GLY A 69 -15.54 -0.36 -14.09
C GLY A 69 -16.05 0.94 -13.47
N GLU A 70 -16.35 0.95 -12.17
CA GLU A 70 -16.71 2.16 -11.42
C GLU A 70 -15.49 2.93 -10.88
#